data_AF-A0A923Y276-F1
#
_entry.id   AF-A0A923Y276-F1
#
_cell.length_a   1.000
_cell.length_b   1.000
_cell.length_c   1.000
_cell.angle_alpha   90.00
_cell.angle_beta   90.00
_cell.angle_gamma   90.00
#
_symmetry.space_group_name_H-M   'P 1'
#
loop_
_entity.id
_entity.type
_entity.pdbx_description
1 polymer ?
#
loop_
_entity_poly.entity_id
_entity_poly.type
_entity_poly.pdbx_seq_one_letter_code
_entity_poly.pdbx_strand_id
1 'polypeptide(L)' 'SIIDQEVELGLCSISVPLANARGQVIAALNLGRAAGTEPMAIVAPRLLPELQTVATQLRGLLR' A
#
# COMPACT_ATOMS: atom_id res chain seq x y z
N SER A 1 -3.60 4.33 -2.24
CA SER A 1 -3.15 5.04 -3.45
C SER A 1 -2.14 4.18 -4.20
N ILE A 2 -1.94 4.43 -5.48
CA ILE A 2 -0.84 3.89 -6.28
C ILE A 2 -0.09 5.09 -6.82
N ILE A 3 1.23 5.11 -6.66
CA ILE A 3 2.11 6.16 -7.16
C ILE A 3 3.11 5.50 -8.10
N ASP A 4 3.19 5.96 -9.34
CA ASP A 4 4.06 5.41 -10.36
C ASP A 4 5.06 6.47 -10.82
N GLN A 5 6.26 6.43 -10.25
CA GLN A 5 7.41 7.26 -10.66
C GLN A 5 7.19 8.78 -10.55
N GLU A 6 6.25 9.23 -9.73
CA GLU A 6 5.95 10.66 -9.56
C GLU A 6 6.97 11.40 -8.67
N VAL A 7 7.56 10.70 -7.69
CA VAL A 7 8.55 11.28 -6.76
C VAL A 7 9.98 11.04 -7.24
N GLU A 8 10.26 9.83 -7.72
CA GLU A 8 11.57 9.44 -8.24
C GLU A 8 11.37 8.48 -9.42
N LEU A 9 12.07 8.74 -10.52
CA LEU A 9 12.08 7.85 -11.67
C LEU A 9 12.67 6.50 -11.28
N GLY A 10 12.01 5.41 -11.68
CA GLY A 10 12.39 4.07 -11.24
C GLY A 10 11.81 3.65 -9.89
N LEU A 11 10.97 4.46 -9.24
CA LEU A 11 10.29 4.09 -7.99
C LEU A 11 8.76 4.13 -8.13
N CYS A 12 8.11 3.04 -7.75
CA CYS A 12 6.66 2.99 -7.60
C CYS A 12 6.30 2.70 -6.14
N SER A 13 5.11 3.10 -5.70
CA SER A 13 4.58 2.68 -4.40
C SER A 13 3.09 2.41 -4.40
N ILE A 14 2.65 1.57 -3.45
CA ILE A 14 1.24 1.29 -3.17
C ILE A 14 1.01 1.57 -1.70
N SER A 15 -0.10 2.24 -1.38
CA SER A 15 -0.48 2.56 -0.01
C SER A 15 -1.90 2.10 0.30
N VAL A 16 -2.09 1.54 1.49
CA VAL A 16 -3.40 1.21 2.06
C VAL A 16 -3.59 1.92 3.40
N PRO A 17 -4.82 2.34 3.74
CA PRO A 17 -5.07 2.98 5.03
C PRO A 17 -4.93 1.95 6.16
N LEU A 18 -4.39 2.39 7.28
CA LEU A 18 -4.37 1.65 8.54
C LEU A 18 -5.42 2.25 9.48
N ALA A 19 -6.43 1.45 9.79
CA ALA A 19 -7.47 1.81 10.74
C ALA A 19 -7.26 1.09 12.08
N ASN A 20 -7.50 1.79 13.19
CA ASN A 20 -7.52 1.18 14.52
C ASN A 20 -8.80 0.38 14.77
N ALA A 21 -8.91 -0.27 15.93
CA ALA A 21 -10.09 -1.05 16.30
C ALA A 21 -11.41 -0.26 16.22
N ARG A 22 -11.37 1.06 16.50
CA ARG A 22 -12.52 1.99 16.40
C ARG A 22 -12.88 2.38 14.96
N GLY A 23 -12.14 1.88 13.97
CA GLY A 23 -12.35 2.20 12.55
C GLY A 23 -11.78 3.54 12.12
N GLN A 24 -11.04 4.24 12.99
CA GLN A 24 -10.40 5.51 12.64
C GLN A 24 -9.14 5.22 11.84
N VAL A 25 -9.00 5.81 10.65
CA VAL A 25 -7.75 5.77 9.90
C VAL A 25 -6.73 6.66 10.62
N ILE A 26 -5.66 6.05 11.12
CA ILE A 26 -4.62 6.74 11.90
C ILE A 26 -3.26 6.79 11.20
N ALA A 27 -3.07 5.98 10.16
CA ALA A 27 -1.83 5.89 9.40
C ALA A 27 -2.08 5.30 8.01
N ALA A 28 -1.01 5.15 7.23
CA ALA A 28 -1.00 4.39 5.98
C ALA A 28 0.16 3.40 5.99
N LEU A 29 -0.06 2.23 5.41
CA LEU A 29 0.99 1.25 5.13
C LEU A 29 1.43 1.43 3.68
N ASN A 30 2.72 1.74 3.48
CA ASN A 30 3.32 1.96 2.17
C ASN A 30 4.21 0.78 1.79
N LEU A 31 4.10 0.32 0.54
CA LEU A 31 5.05 -0.57 -0.11
C LEU A 31 5.74 0.18 -1.23
N GLY A 32 7.06 0.41 -1.10
CA GLY A 32 7.91 0.90 -2.18
C GLY A 32 8.47 -0.26 -3.01
N ARG A 33 8.60 -0.07 -4.31
CA ARG A 33 9.12 -1.07 -5.26
C ARG A 33 9.87 -0.36 -6.38
N ALA A 34 11.00 -0.93 -6.82
CA ALA A 34 11.62 -0.50 -8.07
C ALA A 34 10.63 -0.66 -9.25
N ALA A 35 10.60 0.32 -10.15
CA ALA A 35 9.82 0.23 -11.37
C ALA A 35 10.32 -0.95 -12.20
N GLY A 36 9.41 -1.84 -12.57
CA GLY A 36 9.69 -2.99 -13.41
C GLY A 36 9.21 -2.77 -14.84
N THR A 37 9.41 -3.77 -15.70
CA THR A 37 8.88 -3.76 -17.06
C THR A 37 7.35 -3.90 -17.11
N GLU A 38 6.74 -4.51 -16.10
CA GLU A 38 5.28 -4.60 -15.96
C GLU A 38 4.68 -3.30 -15.41
N PRO A 39 3.68 -2.70 -16.10
CA PRO A 39 2.99 -1.50 -15.63
C PRO A 39 2.32 -1.69 -14.28
N MET A 40 2.24 -0.62 -13.48
CA MET A 40 1.58 -0.66 -12.17
C MET A 40 0.09 -1.07 -12.24
N ALA A 41 -0.58 -0.82 -13.36
CA ALA A 41 -1.95 -1.28 -13.60
C ALA A 41 -2.11 -2.82 -13.60
N ILE A 42 -1.04 -3.57 -13.92
CA ILE A 42 -1.02 -5.04 -13.89
C ILE A 42 -0.54 -5.57 -12.55
N VAL A 43 0.43 -4.89 -11.94
CA VAL A 43 1.06 -5.34 -10.70
C VAL A 43 0.19 -5.03 -9.48
N ALA A 44 -0.41 -3.83 -9.42
CA ALA A 44 -1.14 -3.39 -8.24
C ALA A 44 -2.33 -4.29 -7.87
N PRO A 45 -3.14 -4.82 -8.82
CA PRO A 45 -4.21 -5.76 -8.49
C PRO A 45 -3.74 -7.05 -7.78
N ARG A 46 -2.47 -7.45 -7.97
CA ARG A 46 -1.88 -8.62 -7.31
C ARG A 46 -1.40 -8.30 -5.89
N LEU A 47 -0.84 -7.10 -5.69
CA LEU A 47 -0.24 -6.71 -4.41
C LEU A 47 -1.25 -6.07 -3.44
N LEU A 48 -2.25 -5.37 -3.96
CA LEU A 48 -3.22 -4.63 -3.15
C LEU A 48 -3.97 -5.52 -2.14
N PRO A 49 -4.46 -6.72 -2.50
CA PRO A 49 -5.13 -7.61 -1.53
C PRO A 49 -4.21 -8.06 -0.39
N GLU A 50 -2.94 -8.31 -0.68
CA GLU A 50 -1.95 -8.70 0.32
C GLU A 50 -1.67 -7.56 1.30
N LEU A 51 -1.50 -6.33 0.78
CA LEU A 51 -1.34 -5.14 1.63
C LEU A 51 -2.57 -4.89 2.51
N GLN A 52 -3.77 -5.07 1.97
CA GLN A 52 -5.03 -4.94 2.72
C GLN A 52 -5.15 -6.01 3.81
N THR A 53 -4.66 -7.23 3.55
CA THR A 53 -4.62 -8.32 4.54
C THR A 53 -3.71 -7.95 5.70
N VAL A 54 -2.49 -7.48 5.42
CA VAL A 54 -1.56 -6.99 6.45
C VAL A 54 -2.18 -5.82 7.23
N ALA A 55 -2.80 -4.86 6.54
CA ALA A 55 -3.47 -3.73 7.19
C ALA A 55 -4.59 -4.17 8.15
N THR A 56 -5.35 -5.21 7.78
CA THR A 56 -6.40 -5.78 8.62
C THR A 56 -5.82 -6.48 9.85
N GLN A 57 -4.75 -7.26 9.68
CA GLN A 57 -4.06 -7.94 10.79
C GLN A 57 -3.49 -6.95 11.82
N LEU A 58 -2.99 -5.81 11.36
CA LEU A 58 -2.45 -4.76 12.24
C LEU A 58 -3.54 -4.05 13.06
N ARG A 59 -4.81 -4.10 12.67
CA ARG A 59 -5.91 -3.34 13.30
C ARG A 59 -5.98 -3.49 14.83
N GLY A 60 -5.71 -4.69 15.36
CA GLY A 60 -5.75 -4.97 16.79
C GLY A 60 -4.56 -4.40 17.59
N LEU A 61 -3.49 -4.02 16.92
CA LEU A 61 -2.26 -3.45 17.52
C LEU A 61 -2.26 -1.91 17.52
N LEU A 62 -3.16 -1.30 16.74
CA LEU A 62 -3.23 0.14 16.51
C LEU A 62 -4.16 0.81 17.53
N ARG A 63 -3.75 1.96 18.10
CA ARG A 63 -4.46 2.67 19.19
C ARG A 63 -5.20 3.92 18.70
#